data_AF-A0A6G2Q0J1-F1
#
_entry.id   AF-A0A6G2Q0J1-F1
#
_cell.length_a   1.000
_cell.length_b   1.000
_cell.length_c   1.000
_cell.angle_alpha   90.00
_cell.angle_beta   90.00
_cell.angle_gamma   90.00
#
_symmetry.space_group_name_H-M   'P 1'
#
loop_
_entity.id
_entity.type
_entity.pdbx_description
1 polymer ?
#
loop_
_entity_poly.entity_id
_entity_poly.type
_entity_poly.pdbx_seq_one_letter_code
_entity_poly.pdbx_strand_id
1 'polypeptide(L)'
;ADPYATALRTGRGPLFLRRADGWLLPLEVERWCGRADAVDLAVLDRCEGAVLDVGCGPGRLVAELAGRGRTVLGIDVSDAAVEHTTGLGGPVLRRSVFEALPGEGRWD
;
A
#
# COMPACT_ATOMS: atom_id res chain seq x y z
N ALA A 1 -4.64 4.44 -18.98
CA ALA A 1 -4.42 3.77 -17.69
C ALA A 1 -5.77 3.42 -17.08
N ASP A 2 -5.84 2.33 -16.31
CA ASP A 2 -7.10 1.93 -15.67
C ASP A 2 -7.56 2.98 -14.62
N PRO A 3 -8.83 2.93 -14.17
CA PRO A 3 -9.37 3.88 -13.22
C PRO A 3 -8.61 3.95 -11.89
N TYR A 4 -8.12 2.82 -11.36
CA TYR A 4 -7.38 2.78 -10.11
C TYR A 4 -6.02 3.48 -10.26
N ALA A 5 -5.27 3.16 -11.32
CA ALA A 5 -4.00 3.81 -11.59
C ALA A 5 -4.12 5.34 -11.77
N THR A 6 -5.21 5.80 -12.37
CA THR A 6 -5.48 7.25 -12.53
C THR A 6 -5.80 7.92 -11.19
N ALA A 7 -6.61 7.27 -10.37
CA ALA A 7 -6.95 7.76 -9.03
C ALA A 7 -5.70 7.88 -8.13
N LEU A 8 -4.83 6.87 -8.13
CA LEU A 8 -3.58 6.90 -7.35
C LEU A 8 -2.63 8.00 -7.82
N ARG A 9 -2.43 8.20 -9.13
CA ARG A 9 -1.55 9.25 -9.65
C ARG A 9 -2.05 10.66 -9.35
N THR A 10 -3.36 10.86 -9.31
CA THR A 10 -3.95 12.16 -8.97
C THR A 10 -4.14 12.34 -7.46
N GLY A 11 -4.02 11.26 -6.69
CA GLY A 11 -4.29 11.20 -5.25
C GLY A 11 -5.74 11.51 -4.90
N ARG A 12 -6.67 11.41 -5.87
CA ARG A 12 -8.05 11.86 -5.72
C ARG A 12 -9.04 10.94 -6.42
N GLY A 13 -10.23 10.87 -5.84
CA GLY A 13 -11.39 10.21 -6.42
C GLY A 13 -12.08 11.06 -7.52
N PRO A 14 -13.27 10.62 -7.96
CA PRO A 14 -14.02 9.49 -7.43
C PRO A 14 -13.52 8.15 -8.01
N LEU A 15 -13.43 7.14 -7.15
CA LEU A 15 -13.21 5.75 -7.54
C LEU A 15 -14.22 4.87 -6.81
N PHE A 16 -14.75 3.85 -7.49
CA PHE A 16 -15.75 2.95 -6.92
C PHE A 16 -15.36 1.49 -7.14
N LEU A 17 -15.57 0.65 -6.12
CA LEU A 17 -15.66 -0.79 -6.32
C LEU A 17 -17.06 -1.12 -6.83
N ARG A 18 -17.13 -1.76 -8.01
CA ARG A 18 -18.38 -2.21 -8.61
C ARG A 18 -18.57 -3.70 -8.37
N ARG A 19 -19.67 -4.06 -7.71
CA ARG A 19 -20.10 -5.45 -7.52
C ARG A 19 -20.85 -5.97 -8.75
N ALA A 20 -20.95 -7.30 -8.86
CA ALA A 20 -21.64 -7.97 -9.97
C ALA A 20 -23.14 -7.62 -10.05
N ASP A 21 -23.76 -7.30 -8.92
CA ASP A 21 -25.16 -6.83 -8.80
C ASP A 21 -25.34 -5.35 -9.22
N GLY A 22 -24.26 -4.67 -9.63
CA GLY A 22 -24.26 -3.27 -10.05
C GLY A 22 -24.10 -2.27 -8.92
N TRP A 23 -24.02 -2.71 -7.65
CA TRP A 23 -23.79 -1.81 -6.53
C TRP A 23 -22.39 -1.18 -6.58
N LEU A 24 -22.30 0.09 -6.17
CA LEU A 24 -21.08 0.89 -6.16
C LEU A 24 -20.71 1.29 -4.72
N LEU A 25 -19.49 0.93 -4.32
CA LEU A 25 -18.87 1.39 -3.07
C LEU A 25 -17.86 2.50 -3.37
N PRO A 26 -18.04 3.74 -2.87
CA PRO A 26 -16.99 4.75 -2.97
C PRO A 26 -15.74 4.30 -2.22
N LEU A 27 -14.58 4.51 -2.84
CA LEU A 27 -13.27 4.23 -2.28
C LEU A 27 -12.61 5.53 -1.81
N GLU A 28 -11.98 5.51 -0.64
CA GLU A 28 -11.39 6.68 0.01
C GLU A 28 -9.97 6.97 -0.50
N VAL A 29 -9.83 7.26 -1.79
CA VAL A 29 -8.52 7.41 -2.46
C VAL A 29 -7.64 8.46 -1.77
N GLU A 30 -8.19 9.61 -1.41
CA GLU A 30 -7.47 10.69 -0.72
C GLU A 30 -6.90 10.23 0.61
N ARG A 31 -7.66 9.42 1.36
CA ARG A 31 -7.18 8.83 2.62
C ARG A 31 -6.08 7.80 2.34
N TRP A 32 -6.19 7.04 1.25
CA TRP A 32 -5.19 6.04 0.89
C TRP A 32 -3.86 6.66 0.50
N CYS A 33 -3.88 7.68 -0.34
CA CYS A 33 -2.71 8.43 -0.78
C CYS A 33 -2.17 9.41 0.28
N GLY A 34 -2.94 9.66 1.35
CA GLY A 34 -2.54 10.50 2.48
C GLY A 34 -1.47 9.84 3.37
N ARG A 35 -1.04 10.59 4.41
CA ARG A 35 -0.17 10.06 5.46
C ARG A 35 -0.91 9.05 6.32
N ALA A 36 -0.16 8.16 6.97
CA ALA A 36 -0.69 7.29 8.02
C ALA A 36 -1.38 8.13 9.11
N ASP A 37 -2.64 7.79 9.41
CA ASP A 37 -3.45 8.47 10.42
C ASP A 37 -3.30 7.79 11.80
N ALA A 38 -3.92 8.35 12.85
CA ALA A 38 -3.78 7.83 14.22
C ALA A 38 -4.21 6.35 14.36
N VAL A 39 -5.15 5.87 13.54
CA VAL A 39 -5.58 4.48 13.55
C VAL A 39 -4.49 3.61 12.93
N ASP A 40 -3.92 4.05 11.81
CA ASP A 40 -2.78 3.39 11.19
C ASP A 40 -1.60 3.31 12.18
N LEU A 41 -1.23 4.42 12.84
CA LEU A 41 -0.11 4.44 13.80
C LEU A 41 -0.33 3.44 14.95
N ALA A 42 -1.54 3.35 15.48
CA ALA A 42 -1.88 2.41 16.54
C ALA A 42 -1.73 0.93 16.11
N VAL A 43 -1.95 0.63 14.82
CA VAL A 43 -1.67 -0.69 14.25
C VAL A 43 -0.17 -0.90 14.08
N LEU A 44 0.55 0.08 13.51
CA LEU A 44 1.99 0.00 13.26
C LEU A 44 2.83 -0.09 14.55
N ASP A 45 2.34 0.47 15.66
CA ASP A 45 2.99 0.36 16.97
C ASP A 45 2.99 -1.07 17.52
N ARG A 46 2.12 -1.93 17.00
CA ARG A 46 2.07 -3.37 17.34
C ARG A 46 2.93 -4.23 16.42
N CYS A 47 3.48 -3.67 15.35
CA CYS A 47 4.42 -4.41 14.51
C CYS A 47 5.74 -4.59 15.26
N GLU A 48 6.27 -5.80 15.25
CA GLU A 48 7.58 -6.17 15.78
C GLU A 48 8.43 -6.69 14.62
N GLY A 49 9.75 -6.74 14.79
CA GLY A 49 10.64 -7.28 13.76
C GLY A 49 10.59 -6.57 12.40
N ALA A 50 10.86 -7.34 11.35
CA ALA A 50 10.78 -6.93 9.95
C ALA A 50 9.35 -7.13 9.41
N VAL A 51 8.83 -6.14 8.68
CA VAL A 51 7.44 -6.13 8.22
C VAL A 51 7.34 -6.36 6.72
N LEU A 52 6.49 -7.31 6.31
CA LEU A 52 6.05 -7.46 4.92
C LEU A 52 4.61 -6.93 4.78
N ASP A 53 4.42 -5.85 4.02
CA ASP A 53 3.10 -5.27 3.74
C ASP A 53 2.57 -5.80 2.40
N VAL A 54 1.62 -6.73 2.47
CA VAL A 54 1.05 -7.43 1.30
C VAL A 54 -0.14 -6.67 0.73
N GLY A 55 -0.05 -6.25 -0.53
CA GLY A 55 -1.06 -5.38 -1.14
C GLY A 55 -0.99 -3.97 -0.56
N CYS A 56 0.22 -3.44 -0.44
CA CYS A 56 0.51 -2.19 0.27
C CYS A 56 -0.16 -0.95 -0.35
N GLY A 57 -0.71 -1.05 -1.57
CA GLY A 57 -1.39 0.03 -2.25
C GLY A 57 -0.48 1.26 -2.42
N PRO A 58 -0.98 2.49 -2.21
CA PRO A 58 -0.16 3.70 -2.34
C PRO A 58 0.91 3.86 -1.25
N GLY A 59 1.09 2.89 -0.35
CA GLY A 59 2.30 2.76 0.44
C GLY A 59 2.38 3.63 1.69
N ARG A 60 1.27 4.19 2.17
CA ARG A 60 1.30 5.07 3.36
C ARG A 60 1.85 4.38 4.61
N LEU A 61 1.59 3.08 4.76
CA LEU A 61 2.07 2.28 5.89
C LEU A 61 3.54 1.90 5.73
N VAL A 62 3.93 1.46 4.53
CA VAL A 62 5.34 1.20 4.18
C VAL A 62 6.21 2.43 4.41
N ALA A 63 5.78 3.60 3.93
CA ALA A 63 6.52 4.85 4.09
C ALA A 63 6.65 5.26 5.56
N GLU A 64 5.60 5.09 6.37
CA GLU A 64 5.64 5.39 7.80
C GLU A 64 6.57 4.44 8.56
N LEU A 65 6.50 3.12 8.31
CA LEU A 65 7.40 2.14 8.92
C LEU A 65 8.87 2.39 8.53
N ALA A 66 9.13 2.69 7.26
CA ALA A 66 10.47 3.01 6.78
C ALA A 66 11.00 4.31 7.41
N GLY A 67 10.15 5.34 7.54
CA GLY A 67 10.49 6.60 8.20
C GLY A 67 10.81 6.44 9.70
N ARG A 68 10.28 5.40 10.34
CA ARG A 68 10.62 5.00 11.73
C ARG A 68 11.89 4.15 11.82
N GLY A 69 12.58 3.90 10.71
CA GLY A 69 13.79 3.08 10.66
C GLY A 69 13.54 1.58 10.80
N ARG A 70 12.30 1.11 10.61
CA ARG A 70 11.99 -0.32 10.62
C ARG A 70 12.37 -0.96 9.29
N THR A 71 12.83 -2.21 9.36
CA THR A 71 12.97 -3.06 8.17
C THR A 71 11.57 -3.37 7.64
N VAL A 72 11.23 -2.87 6.46
CA VAL A 72 9.92 -3.08 5.83
C VAL A 72 10.07 -3.30 4.34
N LEU A 73 9.19 -4.13 3.77
CA LEU A 73 8.99 -4.24 2.32
C LEU A 73 7.50 -4.24 2.02
N GLY A 74 7.05 -3.32 1.16
CA GLY A 74 5.75 -3.40 0.53
C GLY A 74 5.77 -4.27 -0.72
N ILE A 75 4.71 -5.03 -0.96
CA ILE A 75 4.44 -5.63 -2.27
C ILE A 75 3.07 -5.23 -2.80
N ASP A 76 2.98 -4.96 -4.09
CA ASP A 76 1.72 -4.75 -4.79
C ASP A 76 1.85 -5.19 -6.25
N VAL A 77 0.76 -5.62 -6.88
CA VAL A 77 0.74 -5.99 -8.30
C VAL A 77 0.54 -4.77 -9.22
N SER A 78 -0.04 -3.70 -8.67
CA SER A 78 -0.31 -2.45 -9.36
C SER A 78 0.96 -1.63 -9.54
N ASP A 79 1.28 -1.32 -10.80
CA ASP A 79 2.37 -0.43 -11.17
C ASP A 79 2.24 0.95 -10.51
N ALA A 80 1.04 1.53 -10.55
CA ALA A 80 0.79 2.86 -10.00
C ALA A 80 0.92 2.91 -8.47
N ALA A 81 0.61 1.80 -7.78
CA ALA A 81 0.80 1.67 -6.34
C ALA A 81 2.30 1.65 -5.97
N VAL A 82 3.08 0.88 -6.73
CA VAL A 82 4.54 0.78 -6.58
C VAL A 82 5.22 2.11 -6.90
N GLU A 83 4.82 2.78 -7.98
CA GLU A 83 5.32 4.12 -8.33
C GLU A 83 5.04 5.13 -7.22
N HIS A 84 3.80 5.17 -6.70
CA HIS A 84 3.42 6.07 -5.62
C HIS A 84 4.23 5.80 -4.34
N THR A 85 4.32 4.54 -3.92
CA THR A 85 5.09 4.13 -2.73
C THR A 85 6.57 4.46 -2.86
N THR A 86 7.16 4.21 -4.03
CA THR A 86 8.53 4.59 -4.34
C THR A 86 8.73 6.11 -4.22
N GLY A 87 7.77 6.89 -4.73
CA GLY A 87 7.77 8.35 -4.61
C GLY A 87 7.69 8.86 -3.18
N LEU A 88 7.08 8.11 -2.26
CA LEU A 88 7.08 8.39 -0.81
C LEU A 88 8.41 7.97 -0.12
N GLY A 89 9.32 7.30 -0.82
CA GLY A 89 10.55 6.75 -0.25
C GLY A 89 10.37 5.40 0.47
N GLY A 90 9.21 4.73 0.29
CA GLY A 90 8.94 3.42 0.86
C GLY A 90 9.62 2.29 0.07
N PRO A 91 10.30 1.33 0.72
CA PRO A 91 10.82 0.15 0.04
C PRO A 91 9.67 -0.71 -0.47
N VAL A 92 9.56 -0.89 -1.79
CA VAL A 92 8.45 -1.59 -2.42
C VAL A 92 8.90 -2.42 -3.61
N LEU A 93 8.20 -3.52 -3.87
CA LEU A 93 8.44 -4.40 -5.00
C LEU A 93 7.12 -4.70 -5.73
N ARG A 94 7.14 -4.56 -7.06
CA ARG A 94 6.00 -4.99 -7.89
C ARG A 94 5.97 -6.52 -7.96
N ARG A 95 5.08 -7.14 -7.18
CA ARG A 95 5.03 -8.60 -7.03
C ARG A 95 3.70 -9.08 -6.46
N SER A 96 3.30 -10.27 -6.88
CA SER A 96 2.20 -11.01 -6.25
C SER A 96 2.70 -11.74 -5.01
N VAL A 97 1.88 -11.84 -3.96
CA VAL A 97 2.20 -12.66 -2.77
C VAL A 97 2.35 -14.15 -3.09
N PHE A 98 1.84 -14.60 -4.24
CA PHE A 98 1.96 -15.98 -4.70
C PHE A 98 3.26 -16.26 -5.47
N GLU A 99 4.08 -15.24 -5.70
CA GLU A 99 5.40 -15.35 -6.33
C GLU A 99 6.51 -15.32 -5.28
N ALA A 100 7.71 -15.79 -5.65
CA ALA A 100 8.85 -15.81 -4.74
C ALA A 100 9.23 -14.40 -4.25
N LEU A 101 9.30 -14.22 -2.93
CA LEU A 101 9.62 -12.97 -2.25
C LEU A 101 11.06 -12.98 -1.70
N PRO A 102 11.73 -11.81 -1.64
CA PRO A 102 12.98 -11.71 -0.91
C PRO A 102 12.75 -11.99 0.58
N GLY A 103 13.73 -12.61 1.24
CA GLY A 103 13.68 -12.84 2.69
C GLY A 103 12.66 -13.90 3.14
N GLU A 104 12.12 -14.73 2.24
CA GLU A 104 11.26 -15.86 2.63
C GLU A 104 11.89 -16.71 3.75
N GLY A 105 11.07 -17.07 4.74
CA GLY A 105 11.51 -17.77 5.95
C GLY A 105 12.32 -16.93 6.94
N ARG A 106 12.48 -15.62 6.70
CA ARG A 106 13.20 -14.67 7.57
C ARG A 106 12.36 -13.48 8.03
N TRP A 107 11.11 -13.40 7.59
CA TRP A 107 10.10 -12.51 8.16
C TRP A 107 9.66 -13.10 9.50
N ASP A 108 9.86 -12.35 10.57
CA ASP A 108 9.75 -12.78 11.98
C ASP A 108 8.39 -12.47 12.61
#